data_AF-A0A6G0WVQ6-F1
#
_entry.id   AF-A0A6G0WVQ6-F1
#
_cell.length_a   1.000
_cell.length_b   1.000
_cell.length_c   1.000
_cell.angle_alpha   90.00
_cell.angle_beta   90.00
_cell.angle_gamma   90.00
#
_symmetry.space_group_name_H-M   'P 1'
#
loop_
_entity.id
_entity.type
_entity.pdbx_description
1 polymer ?
#
loop_
_entity_poly.entity_id
_entity_poly.type
_entity_poly.pdbx_seq_one_letter_code
_entity_poly.pdbx_strand_id
1 'polypeptide(L)'
;MAKGNEVKVIECNLRASRTFPFISKTFDLNFIALATRAMLGLAVKPVPIALIDIDYVAVKAPQFSFTRLHGADPTLGVEMASTGEVACFGTDMHEAFLKALLSAGFKMPKEKKTILISIGNDDIKREFLESAKMLDTLGYHLFGTPGTAAFMKEHGIKCDVLYKPSRKDAKDAVGGAVEAIKNDKIEMVINVPDGGSQQEVSDGYLIRRASVEFGISLINNIKCAVLLVQAMEKVKKLEICHIGEYYAMPTVGWSTGKSLLARKMSIC
;
A
#
# COMPACT_ATOMS: atom_id res chain seq x y z
N MET A 1 18.36 -6.63 0.15
CA MET A 1 17.51 -6.53 -1.06
C MET A 1 18.08 -7.41 -2.16
N ALA A 2 17.23 -8.04 -2.97
CA ALA A 2 17.67 -8.75 -4.17
C ALA A 2 17.35 -7.91 -5.42
N LYS A 3 18.33 -7.66 -6.29
CA LYS A 3 18.11 -7.04 -7.62
C LYS A 3 18.89 -7.83 -8.65
N GLY A 4 18.23 -8.34 -9.69
CA GLY A 4 18.87 -9.18 -10.70
C GLY A 4 19.53 -10.43 -10.10
N ASN A 5 18.86 -11.09 -9.15
CA ASN A 5 19.40 -12.21 -8.35
C ASN A 5 20.62 -11.89 -7.48
N GLU A 6 21.09 -10.65 -7.39
CA GLU A 6 22.13 -10.25 -6.44
C GLU A 6 21.53 -9.85 -5.10
N VAL A 7 21.87 -10.58 -4.04
CA VAL A 7 21.49 -10.25 -2.66
C VAL A 7 22.50 -9.26 -2.05
N LYS A 8 22.00 -8.10 -1.63
CA LYS A 8 22.79 -7.04 -0.99
C LYS A 8 22.35 -6.83 0.45
N VAL A 9 23.32 -6.75 1.36
CA VAL A 9 23.14 -6.36 2.76
C VAL A 9 23.06 -4.84 2.83
N ILE A 10 22.04 -4.32 3.50
CA ILE A 10 21.86 -2.88 3.72
C ILE A 10 22.45 -2.51 5.09
N GLU A 11 21.97 -3.16 6.14
CA GLU A 11 22.43 -2.98 7.52
C GLU A 11 22.09 -4.22 8.37
N CYS A 12 22.71 -4.33 9.55
CA CYS A 12 22.37 -5.32 10.58
C CYS A 12 22.11 -4.59 11.90
N ASN A 13 20.89 -4.71 12.43
CA ASN A 13 20.53 -4.15 13.72
C ASN A 13 20.60 -5.25 14.79
N LEU A 14 21.57 -5.19 15.70
CA LEU A 14 21.73 -6.14 16.81
C LEU A 14 20.79 -5.82 17.99
N ARG A 15 19.50 -5.66 17.68
CA ARG A 15 18.44 -5.34 18.64
C ARG A 15 17.08 -5.73 18.07
N ALA A 16 16.06 -5.76 18.92
CA ALA A 16 14.69 -5.92 18.46
C ALA A 16 14.31 -4.80 17.47
N SER A 17 13.71 -5.19 16.34
CA SER A 17 13.20 -4.26 15.34
C SER A 17 11.72 -3.95 15.62
N ARG A 18 11.22 -2.84 15.06
CA ARG A 18 9.79 -2.49 15.15
C ARG A 18 8.87 -3.49 14.43
N THR A 19 9.43 -4.42 13.68
CA THR A 19 8.69 -5.48 12.99
C THR A 19 8.48 -6.71 13.88
N PHE A 20 9.14 -6.79 15.05
CA PHE A 20 9.03 -7.92 15.99
C PHE A 20 7.58 -8.22 16.42
N PRO A 21 6.75 -7.22 16.82
CA PRO A 21 5.37 -7.49 17.18
C PRO A 21 4.56 -8.05 16.00
N PHE A 22 4.76 -7.51 14.80
CA PHE A 22 4.10 -7.97 13.59
C PHE A 22 4.43 -9.42 13.28
N ILE A 23 5.72 -9.78 13.18
CA ILE A 23 6.11 -11.18 12.93
C ILE A 23 5.65 -12.12 14.05
N SER A 24 5.61 -11.64 15.30
CA SER A 24 5.13 -12.46 16.43
C SER A 24 3.66 -12.82 16.29
N LYS A 25 2.85 -11.89 15.78
CA LYS A 25 1.44 -12.16 15.46
C LYS A 25 1.32 -12.98 14.18
N THR A 26 2.12 -12.72 13.15
CA THR A 26 2.08 -13.50 11.91
C THR A 26 2.40 -14.98 12.12
N PHE A 27 3.26 -15.34 13.07
CA PHE A 27 3.61 -16.74 13.31
C PHE A 27 2.99 -17.34 14.57
N ASP A 28 2.10 -16.60 15.24
CA ASP A 28 1.56 -16.95 16.56
C ASP A 28 2.66 -17.38 17.55
N LEU A 29 3.78 -16.64 17.55
CA LEU A 29 4.97 -16.96 18.33
C LEU A 29 5.54 -15.69 18.96
N ASN A 30 5.65 -15.67 20.28
CA ASN A 30 6.23 -14.52 20.97
C ASN A 30 7.77 -14.52 20.89
N PHE A 31 8.32 -13.93 19.81
CA PHE A 31 9.77 -13.83 19.62
C PHE A 31 10.46 -13.02 20.71
N ILE A 32 9.79 -12.03 21.30
CA ILE A 32 10.36 -11.25 22.42
C ILE A 32 10.56 -12.15 23.63
N ALA A 33 9.56 -12.95 24.00
CA ALA A 33 9.69 -13.90 25.11
C ALA A 33 10.81 -14.92 24.86
N LEU A 34 10.93 -15.45 23.64
CA LEU A 34 12.03 -16.36 23.28
C LEU A 34 13.40 -15.68 23.39
N ALA A 35 13.54 -14.46 22.85
CA ALA A 35 14.78 -13.70 22.93
C ALA A 35 15.15 -13.36 24.38
N THR A 36 14.19 -12.93 25.20
CA THR A 36 14.41 -12.64 26.63
C THR A 36 14.86 -13.86 27.39
N ARG A 37 14.23 -15.03 27.16
CA ARG A 37 14.67 -16.29 27.79
C ARG A 37 16.10 -16.65 27.40
N ALA A 38 16.45 -16.51 26.12
CA ALA A 38 17.80 -16.77 25.63
C ALA A 38 18.83 -15.84 26.31
N MET A 39 18.51 -14.53 26.42
CA MET A 39 19.38 -13.56 27.09
C MET A 39 19.58 -13.86 28.59
N LEU A 40 18.58 -14.44 29.25
CA LEU A 40 18.65 -14.86 30.66
C LEU A 40 19.34 -16.22 30.86
N GLY A 41 19.83 -16.86 29.79
CA GLY A 41 20.40 -18.21 29.86
C GLY A 41 19.38 -19.31 30.16
N LEU A 42 18.08 -19.02 30.04
CA LEU A 42 17.03 -20.01 30.22
C LEU A 42 16.96 -20.92 28.98
N ALA A 43 16.54 -22.17 29.17
CA ALA A 43 16.33 -23.09 28.07
C ALA A 43 15.29 -22.54 27.08
N VAL A 44 15.69 -22.45 25.80
CA VAL A 44 14.85 -22.09 24.66
C VAL A 44 14.87 -23.22 23.65
N LYS A 45 13.69 -23.67 23.21
CA LYS A 45 13.57 -24.65 22.13
C LYS A 45 13.48 -23.89 20.80
N PRO A 46 14.34 -24.20 19.82
CA PRO A 46 14.19 -23.69 18.47
C PRO A 46 12.83 -24.07 17.89
N VAL A 47 12.13 -23.11 17.31
CA VAL A 47 10.88 -23.34 16.56
C VAL A 47 11.24 -23.20 15.08
N PRO A 48 11.10 -24.27 14.25
CA PRO A 48 11.26 -24.14 12.82
C PRO A 48 10.12 -23.29 12.26
N ILE A 49 10.46 -22.25 11.49
CA ILE A 49 9.50 -21.36 10.85
C ILE A 49 9.88 -21.28 9.38
N ALA A 50 9.04 -21.81 8.50
CA ALA A 50 9.14 -21.55 7.07
C ALA A 50 7.94 -20.71 6.62
N LEU A 51 8.16 -19.81 5.66
CA LEU A 51 7.10 -18.98 5.09
C LEU A 51 6.05 -19.80 4.32
N ILE A 52 6.41 -21.01 3.88
CA ILE A 52 5.49 -21.95 3.23
C ILE A 52 4.54 -22.63 4.24
N ASP A 53 4.78 -22.45 5.54
CA ASP A 53 3.99 -23.06 6.61
C ASP A 53 2.77 -22.23 7.01
N ILE A 54 2.35 -21.22 6.22
CA ILE A 54 1.15 -20.43 6.47
C ILE A 54 0.30 -20.31 5.20
N ASP A 55 -0.99 -20.60 5.31
CA ASP A 55 -1.98 -20.49 4.22
C ASP A 55 -2.76 -19.16 4.25
N TYR A 56 -2.16 -18.15 4.88
CA TYR A 56 -2.68 -16.78 4.89
C TYR A 56 -1.54 -15.79 4.70
N VAL A 57 -1.92 -14.58 4.30
CA VAL A 57 -0.99 -13.46 4.13
C VAL A 57 -1.23 -12.44 5.22
N ALA A 58 -0.14 -11.97 5.83
CA ALA A 58 -0.16 -10.83 6.73
C ALA A 58 0.50 -9.63 6.03
N VAL A 59 -0.20 -8.49 6.00
CA VAL A 59 0.31 -7.23 5.45
C VAL A 59 0.44 -6.22 6.59
N LYS A 60 1.61 -5.58 6.65
CA LYS A 60 1.87 -4.43 7.52
C LYS A 60 1.90 -3.17 6.68
N ALA A 61 1.01 -2.22 6.98
CA ALA A 61 0.98 -0.92 6.33
C ALA A 61 1.27 0.22 7.33
N PRO A 62 2.00 1.27 6.92
CA PRO A 62 2.24 2.44 7.74
C PRO A 62 0.98 3.29 7.86
N GLN A 63 0.80 3.93 9.02
CA GLN A 63 -0.15 5.01 9.24
C GLN A 63 0.60 6.34 9.23
N PHE A 64 0.07 7.32 8.51
CA PHE A 64 0.66 8.65 8.37
C PHE A 64 -0.22 9.74 8.96
N SER A 65 0.43 10.81 9.43
CA SER A 65 -0.23 12.00 9.99
C SER A 65 -0.09 13.24 9.09
N PHE A 66 0.00 13.07 7.76
CA PHE A 66 0.22 14.17 6.82
C PHE A 66 -0.87 15.26 6.85
N THR A 67 -2.09 14.91 7.30
CA THR A 67 -3.18 15.87 7.53
C THR A 67 -2.88 16.87 8.65
N ARG A 68 -2.00 16.51 9.59
CA ARG A 68 -1.60 17.37 10.72
C ARG A 68 -0.32 18.15 10.46
N LEU A 69 0.40 17.84 9.39
CA LEU A 69 1.68 18.46 9.03
C LEU A 69 1.47 19.35 7.79
N HIS A 70 1.12 20.62 8.03
CA HIS A 70 1.01 21.61 6.97
C HIS A 70 2.38 21.85 6.32
N GLY A 71 2.42 21.91 4.99
CA GLY A 71 3.64 22.14 4.21
C GLY A 71 4.54 20.93 3.98
N ALA A 72 4.30 19.79 4.65
CA ALA A 72 5.08 18.57 4.41
C ALA A 72 4.61 17.84 3.15
N ASP A 73 5.50 17.52 2.21
CA ASP A 73 5.13 16.69 1.05
C ASP A 73 4.76 15.26 1.50
N PRO A 74 3.59 14.72 1.15
CA PRO A 74 3.23 13.33 1.40
C PRO A 74 3.92 12.41 0.38
N THR A 75 5.26 12.47 0.35
CA THR A 75 6.12 11.55 -0.38
C THR A 75 6.90 10.68 0.58
N LEU A 76 7.30 9.51 0.08
CA LEU A 76 8.12 8.57 0.82
C LEU A 76 9.57 8.76 0.39
N GLY A 77 10.46 8.90 1.36
CA GLY A 77 11.90 9.03 1.14
C GLY A 77 12.69 7.97 1.91
N VAL A 78 13.98 8.24 2.07
CA VAL A 78 14.87 7.40 2.89
C VAL A 78 14.52 7.51 4.38
N GLU A 79 14.00 8.67 4.80
CA GLU A 79 13.55 8.90 6.16
C GLU A 79 12.11 8.41 6.38
N MET A 80 11.86 7.86 7.57
CA MET A 80 10.55 7.36 7.93
C MET A 80 9.67 8.46 8.50
N ALA A 81 8.64 8.85 7.73
CA ALA A 81 7.64 9.84 8.14
C ALA A 81 6.39 9.26 8.83
N SER A 82 6.21 7.93 8.82
CA SER A 82 5.02 7.28 9.41
C SER A 82 5.05 7.26 10.94
N THR A 83 3.89 7.48 11.55
CA THR A 83 3.70 7.61 13.00
C THR A 83 3.15 6.35 13.66
N GLY A 84 2.50 5.49 12.87
CA GLY A 84 1.93 4.23 13.35
C GLY A 84 1.97 3.14 12.28
N GLU A 85 1.35 2.01 12.60
CA GLU A 85 1.26 0.86 11.72
C GLU A 85 -0.04 0.10 11.95
N VAL A 86 -0.56 -0.50 10.89
CA VAL A 86 -1.65 -1.47 10.94
C VAL A 86 -1.14 -2.80 10.41
N ALA A 87 -1.61 -3.88 11.02
CA ALA A 87 -1.32 -5.24 10.61
C ALA A 87 -2.63 -5.94 10.32
N CYS A 88 -2.79 -6.42 9.08
CA CYS A 88 -4.00 -7.08 8.62
C CYS A 88 -3.68 -8.43 8.02
N PHE A 89 -4.60 -9.36 8.20
CA PHE A 89 -4.51 -10.73 7.72
C PHE A 89 -5.57 -10.94 6.65
N GLY A 90 -5.26 -11.78 5.67
CA GLY A 90 -6.15 -12.16 4.57
C GLY A 90 -5.78 -13.55 4.06
N THR A 91 -6.74 -14.19 3.39
CA THR A 91 -6.51 -15.49 2.73
C THR A 91 -5.54 -15.36 1.56
N ASP A 92 -5.47 -14.17 0.96
CA ASP A 92 -4.46 -13.82 -0.04
C ASP A 92 -3.88 -12.41 0.17
N MET A 93 -2.92 -12.05 -0.67
CA MET A 93 -2.26 -10.75 -0.63
C MET A 93 -3.23 -9.59 -0.95
N HIS A 94 -4.21 -9.78 -1.82
CA HIS A 94 -5.13 -8.73 -2.24
C HIS A 94 -6.08 -8.36 -1.09
N GLU A 95 -6.63 -9.36 -0.42
CA GLU A 95 -7.51 -9.18 0.73
C GLU A 95 -6.76 -8.56 1.91
N ALA A 96 -5.59 -9.11 2.26
CA ALA A 96 -4.77 -8.58 3.34
C ALA A 96 -4.35 -7.12 3.09
N PHE A 97 -3.99 -6.80 1.84
CA PHE A 97 -3.60 -5.45 1.43
C PHE A 97 -4.77 -4.46 1.49
N LEU A 98 -5.95 -4.81 0.99
CA LEU A 98 -7.13 -3.94 1.08
C LEU A 98 -7.54 -3.70 2.54
N LYS A 99 -7.54 -4.73 3.38
CA LYS A 99 -7.78 -4.58 4.81
C LYS A 99 -6.78 -3.62 5.45
N ALA A 100 -5.49 -3.74 5.08
CA ALA A 100 -4.45 -2.86 5.59
C ALA A 100 -4.66 -1.40 5.16
N LEU A 101 -4.99 -1.15 3.89
CA LEU A 101 -5.28 0.21 3.41
C LEU A 101 -6.49 0.82 4.14
N LEU A 102 -7.60 0.09 4.19
CA LEU A 102 -8.82 0.55 4.87
C LEU A 102 -8.56 0.84 6.36
N SER A 103 -7.84 -0.05 7.04
CA SER A 103 -7.47 0.11 8.45
C SER A 103 -6.54 1.30 8.69
N ALA A 104 -5.68 1.63 7.71
CA ALA A 104 -4.83 2.82 7.75
C ALA A 104 -5.59 4.13 7.46
N GLY A 105 -6.92 4.07 7.22
CA GLY A 105 -7.77 5.22 6.94
C GLY A 105 -7.92 5.57 5.47
N PHE A 106 -7.45 4.71 4.56
CA PHE A 106 -7.68 4.87 3.13
C PHE A 106 -9.16 4.67 2.81
N LYS A 107 -9.74 5.58 2.03
CA LYS A 107 -11.13 5.47 1.55
C LYS A 107 -11.13 4.91 0.14
N MET A 108 -11.85 3.82 -0.10
CA MET A 108 -12.02 3.31 -1.46
C MET A 108 -12.90 4.26 -2.27
N PRO A 109 -12.58 4.51 -3.55
CA PRO A 109 -13.47 5.28 -4.42
C PRO A 109 -14.78 4.51 -4.61
N LYS A 110 -15.92 5.20 -4.52
CA LYS A 110 -17.22 4.57 -4.78
C LYS A 110 -17.28 4.11 -6.23
N GLU A 111 -18.10 3.10 -6.50
CA GLU A 111 -18.23 2.53 -7.84
C GLU A 111 -18.52 3.60 -8.90
N LYS A 112 -17.84 3.48 -10.04
CA LYS A 112 -18.00 4.37 -11.21
C LYS A 112 -17.70 5.85 -10.96
N LYS A 113 -16.99 6.16 -9.87
CA LYS A 113 -16.51 7.51 -9.60
C LYS A 113 -15.21 7.79 -10.32
N THR A 114 -14.65 8.94 -10.01
CA THR A 114 -13.58 9.59 -10.74
C THR A 114 -12.24 9.39 -10.05
N ILE A 115 -11.25 8.97 -10.83
CA ILE A 115 -9.89 8.72 -10.37
C ILE A 115 -8.95 9.62 -11.18
N LEU A 116 -8.12 10.39 -10.49
CA LEU A 116 -7.07 11.18 -11.14
C LEU A 116 -5.76 10.38 -11.16
N ILE A 117 -5.16 10.23 -12.34
CA ILE A 117 -3.88 9.56 -12.56
C ILE A 117 -2.86 10.58 -13.06
N SER A 118 -1.74 10.71 -12.34
CA SER A 118 -0.65 11.61 -12.67
C SER A 118 0.67 10.87 -12.53
N ILE A 119 1.18 10.38 -13.65
CA ILE A 119 2.46 9.66 -13.75
C ILE A 119 3.23 10.33 -14.88
N GLY A 120 4.45 10.80 -14.64
CA GLY A 120 5.22 11.49 -15.68
C GLY A 120 6.16 10.56 -16.44
N ASN A 121 6.78 9.58 -15.78
CA ASN A 121 7.72 8.63 -16.36
C ASN A 121 6.98 7.57 -17.21
N ASP A 122 7.39 7.41 -18.48
CA ASP A 122 6.77 6.49 -19.43
C ASP A 122 6.93 5.01 -19.07
N ASP A 123 8.05 4.62 -18.45
CA ASP A 123 8.24 3.23 -17.99
C ASP A 123 7.24 2.89 -16.87
N ILE A 124 7.00 3.86 -15.97
CA ILE A 124 6.00 3.72 -14.90
C ILE A 124 4.58 3.69 -15.49
N LYS A 125 4.30 4.50 -16.53
CA LYS A 125 3.00 4.46 -17.23
C LYS A 125 2.77 3.10 -17.89
N ARG A 126 3.79 2.51 -18.53
CA ARG A 126 3.71 1.16 -19.11
C ARG A 126 3.44 0.11 -18.04
N GLU A 127 4.11 0.20 -16.89
CA GLU A 127 3.84 -0.69 -15.76
C GLU A 127 2.39 -0.58 -15.26
N PHE A 128 1.81 0.63 -15.26
CA PHE A 128 0.43 0.86 -14.84
C PHE A 128 -0.62 0.53 -15.92
N LEU A 129 -0.22 0.29 -17.17
CA LEU A 129 -1.15 0.25 -18.30
C LEU A 129 -2.27 -0.77 -18.13
N GLU A 130 -1.94 -1.99 -17.72
CA GLU A 130 -2.93 -3.04 -17.48
C GLU A 130 -3.88 -2.67 -16.33
N SER A 131 -3.36 -1.97 -15.31
CA SER A 131 -4.20 -1.46 -14.22
C SER A 131 -5.14 -0.35 -14.68
N ALA A 132 -4.71 0.52 -15.58
CA ALA A 132 -5.59 1.54 -16.17
C ALA A 132 -6.72 0.90 -17.00
N LYS A 133 -6.44 -0.16 -17.77
CA LYS A 133 -7.48 -0.92 -18.49
C LYS A 133 -8.48 -1.60 -17.55
N MET A 134 -7.99 -2.19 -16.45
CA MET A 134 -8.86 -2.78 -15.42
C MET A 134 -9.79 -1.72 -14.82
N LEU A 135 -9.28 -0.52 -14.49
CA LEU A 135 -10.11 0.57 -13.97
C LEU A 135 -11.20 1.02 -14.96
N ASP A 136 -10.86 1.11 -16.25
CA ASP A 136 -11.82 1.44 -17.31
C ASP A 136 -12.90 0.34 -17.46
N THR A 137 -12.49 -0.93 -17.39
CA THR A 137 -13.40 -2.09 -17.42
C THR A 137 -14.33 -2.14 -16.21
N LEU A 138 -13.83 -1.75 -15.03
CA LEU A 138 -14.64 -1.59 -13.81
C LEU A 138 -15.60 -0.39 -13.88
N GLY A 139 -15.47 0.46 -14.91
CA GLY A 139 -16.36 1.59 -15.19
C GLY A 139 -16.01 2.86 -14.44
N TYR A 140 -14.78 3.01 -13.93
CA TYR A 140 -14.33 4.25 -13.31
C TYR A 140 -14.04 5.32 -14.38
N HIS A 141 -14.36 6.58 -14.06
CA HIS A 141 -14.04 7.71 -14.92
C HIS A 141 -12.60 8.17 -14.65
N LEU A 142 -11.74 8.00 -15.64
CA LEU A 142 -10.31 8.31 -15.49
C LEU A 142 -10.02 9.74 -15.94
N PHE A 143 -9.43 10.53 -15.05
CA PHE A 143 -8.78 11.78 -15.37
C PHE A 143 -7.27 11.62 -15.36
N GLY A 144 -6.59 12.31 -16.26
CA GLY A 144 -5.14 12.26 -16.37
C GLY A 144 -4.55 13.64 -16.57
N THR A 145 -3.34 13.86 -16.06
CA THR A 145 -2.56 15.03 -16.50
C THR A 145 -2.24 14.91 -18.00
N PRO A 146 -1.94 15.99 -18.73
CA PRO A 146 -1.88 15.96 -20.20
C PRO A 146 -1.02 14.81 -20.78
N GLY A 147 0.17 14.58 -20.22
CA GLY A 147 1.06 13.50 -20.66
C GLY A 147 0.61 12.10 -20.26
N THR A 148 -0.13 11.95 -19.14
CA THR A 148 -0.73 10.68 -18.75
C THR A 148 -1.96 10.39 -19.63
N ALA A 149 -2.84 11.36 -19.82
CA ALA A 149 -4.06 11.21 -20.61
C ALA A 149 -3.75 10.92 -22.09
N ALA A 150 -2.74 11.58 -22.67
CA ALA A 150 -2.28 11.28 -24.03
C ALA A 150 -1.82 9.82 -24.17
N PHE A 151 -0.99 9.35 -23.24
CA PHE A 151 -0.52 7.96 -23.21
C PHE A 151 -1.68 6.95 -23.09
N MET A 152 -2.64 7.23 -22.20
CA MET A 152 -3.81 6.35 -22.02
C MET A 152 -4.67 6.27 -23.28
N LYS A 153 -4.92 7.41 -23.95
CA LYS A 153 -5.69 7.48 -25.20
C LYS A 153 -5.03 6.73 -26.34
N GLU A 154 -3.71 6.81 -26.46
CA GLU A 154 -2.94 6.07 -27.46
C GLU A 154 -3.12 4.55 -27.31
N HIS A 155 -3.35 4.08 -26.08
CA HIS A 155 -3.58 2.67 -25.76
C HIS A 155 -5.06 2.30 -25.66
N GLY A 156 -5.96 3.15 -26.18
CA GLY A 156 -7.39 2.88 -26.26
C GLY A 156 -8.18 3.05 -24.96
N ILE A 157 -7.59 3.66 -23.93
CA ILE A 157 -8.25 3.88 -22.63
C ILE A 157 -8.85 5.28 -22.61
N LYS A 158 -10.13 5.39 -22.23
CA LYS A 158 -10.81 6.67 -22.12
C LYS A 158 -10.29 7.44 -20.90
N CYS A 159 -9.55 8.51 -21.14
CA CYS A 159 -8.99 9.36 -20.08
C CYS A 159 -9.17 10.85 -20.41
N ASP A 160 -9.90 11.57 -19.57
CA ASP A 160 -10.13 13.01 -19.73
C ASP A 160 -8.96 13.82 -19.14
N VAL A 161 -8.68 14.98 -19.72
CA VAL A 161 -7.50 15.77 -19.34
C VAL A 161 -7.83 16.70 -18.18
N LEU A 162 -7.04 16.67 -17.10
CA LEU A 162 -6.98 17.70 -16.07
C LEU A 162 -5.62 18.39 -16.10
N TYR A 163 -5.61 19.71 -16.18
CA TYR A 163 -4.36 20.47 -16.29
C TYR A 163 -3.63 20.58 -14.95
N LYS A 164 -2.30 20.65 -15.03
CA LYS A 164 -1.42 20.86 -13.88
C LYS A 164 -1.56 22.31 -13.36
N PRO A 165 -1.33 22.55 -12.06
CA PRO A 165 -1.44 23.89 -11.44
C PRO A 165 -0.56 24.98 -12.08
N SER A 166 0.59 24.61 -12.66
CA SER A 166 1.52 25.53 -13.31
C SER A 166 0.98 26.24 -14.56
N ARG A 167 -0.15 25.80 -15.14
CA ARG A 167 -0.73 26.43 -16.34
C ARG A 167 -1.45 27.73 -15.98
N LYS A 168 -0.88 28.88 -16.38
CA LYS A 168 -1.35 30.25 -16.05
C LYS A 168 -2.46 30.82 -16.94
N ASP A 169 -3.06 30.04 -17.86
CA ASP A 169 -4.08 30.56 -18.77
C ASP A 169 -5.41 30.78 -18.02
N ALA A 170 -5.67 32.04 -17.64
CA ALA A 170 -6.74 32.47 -16.73
C ALA A 170 -8.19 32.21 -17.18
N LYS A 171 -8.42 31.71 -18.41
CA LYS A 171 -9.77 31.38 -18.92
C LYS A 171 -10.20 29.94 -18.61
N ASP A 172 -9.25 29.06 -18.26
CA ASP A 172 -9.50 27.63 -17.99
C ASP A 172 -9.21 27.22 -16.53
N ALA A 173 -9.04 28.19 -15.62
CA ALA A 173 -8.82 27.96 -14.19
C ALA A 173 -9.94 27.13 -13.50
N VAL A 174 -11.05 26.89 -14.19
CA VAL A 174 -12.20 26.07 -13.75
C VAL A 174 -11.94 24.55 -13.91
N GLY A 175 -10.81 24.13 -14.53
CA GLY A 175 -10.51 22.74 -14.87
C GLY A 175 -9.18 22.19 -14.34
N GLY A 176 -8.54 22.84 -13.38
CA GLY A 176 -7.27 22.38 -12.79
C GLY A 176 -7.43 21.11 -11.96
N ALA A 177 -6.39 20.28 -11.89
CA ALA A 177 -6.38 19.07 -11.07
C ALA A 177 -6.62 19.37 -9.58
N VAL A 178 -6.10 20.49 -9.07
CA VAL A 178 -6.31 20.93 -7.68
C VAL A 178 -7.74 21.43 -7.47
N GLU A 179 -8.31 22.21 -8.39
CA GLU A 179 -9.71 22.62 -8.34
C GLU A 179 -10.67 21.43 -8.42
N ALA A 180 -10.36 20.40 -9.21
CA ALA A 180 -11.16 19.18 -9.28
C ALA A 180 -11.17 18.43 -7.94
N ILE A 181 -10.03 18.37 -7.25
CA ILE A 181 -9.92 17.80 -5.90
C ILE A 181 -10.73 18.64 -4.89
N LYS A 182 -10.58 19.97 -4.93
CA LYS A 182 -11.28 20.91 -4.03
C LYS A 182 -12.81 20.84 -4.13
N ASN A 183 -13.32 20.57 -5.33
CA ASN A 183 -14.75 20.53 -5.62
C ASN A 183 -15.34 19.11 -5.51
N ASP A 184 -14.66 18.18 -4.82
CA ASP A 184 -15.08 16.77 -4.65
C ASP A 184 -15.38 16.04 -5.97
N LYS A 185 -14.75 16.48 -7.07
CA LYS A 185 -14.89 15.84 -8.38
C LYS A 185 -13.98 14.63 -8.54
N ILE A 186 -13.07 14.36 -7.61
CA ILE A 186 -12.12 13.24 -7.64
C ILE A 186 -12.22 12.50 -6.31
N GLU A 187 -12.43 11.17 -6.34
CA GLU A 187 -12.51 10.36 -5.11
C GLU A 187 -11.21 9.63 -4.78
N MET A 188 -10.30 9.49 -5.74
CA MET A 188 -8.98 8.90 -5.53
C MET A 188 -7.94 9.50 -6.47
N VAL A 189 -6.71 9.66 -5.97
CA VAL A 189 -5.57 10.19 -6.70
C VAL A 189 -4.44 9.17 -6.72
N ILE A 190 -3.94 8.85 -7.91
CA ILE A 190 -2.70 8.09 -8.13
C ILE A 190 -1.68 9.09 -8.66
N ASN A 191 -0.74 9.51 -7.82
CA ASN A 191 0.31 10.46 -8.20
C ASN A 191 1.69 9.88 -7.87
N VAL A 192 2.33 9.29 -8.87
CA VAL A 192 3.66 8.69 -8.71
C VAL A 192 4.72 9.72 -9.10
N PRO A 193 5.61 10.14 -8.18
CA PRO A 193 6.66 11.10 -8.48
C PRO A 193 7.74 10.49 -9.37
N ASP A 194 8.26 11.25 -10.33
CA ASP A 194 9.26 10.78 -11.30
C ASP A 194 10.70 10.82 -10.77
N GLY A 195 10.90 11.13 -9.48
CA GLY A 195 12.21 11.19 -8.81
C GLY A 195 13.16 12.30 -9.29
N GLY A 196 12.77 13.10 -10.29
CA GLY A 196 13.70 13.92 -11.07
C GLY A 196 13.71 15.44 -10.82
N SER A 197 12.84 16.02 -9.99
CA SER A 197 12.79 17.49 -9.84
C SER A 197 12.98 17.96 -8.41
N GLN A 198 14.17 18.50 -8.11
CA GLN A 198 14.49 19.34 -6.94
C GLN A 198 13.87 20.76 -7.05
N GLN A 199 12.68 20.90 -7.61
CA GLN A 199 11.96 22.18 -7.50
C GLN A 199 11.31 22.25 -6.13
N GLU A 200 11.45 23.39 -5.45
CA GLU A 200 10.92 23.63 -4.09
C GLU A 200 9.40 23.35 -3.97
N VAL A 201 8.64 23.46 -5.07
CA VAL A 201 7.21 23.10 -5.15
C VAL A 201 6.89 22.57 -6.56
N SER A 202 6.80 21.25 -6.73
CA SER A 202 6.37 20.65 -8.02
C SER A 202 4.84 20.64 -8.18
N ASP A 203 4.34 20.60 -9.42
CA ASP A 203 2.90 20.37 -9.69
C ASP A 203 2.38 19.09 -9.02
N GLY A 204 3.22 18.05 -8.97
CA GLY A 204 2.89 16.81 -8.28
C GLY A 204 2.72 17.00 -6.78
N TYR A 205 3.60 17.80 -6.15
CA TYR A 205 3.47 18.18 -4.75
C TYR A 205 2.11 18.86 -4.48
N LEU A 206 1.73 19.84 -5.30
CA LEU A 206 0.46 20.57 -5.12
C LEU A 206 -0.76 19.64 -5.21
N ILE A 207 -0.76 18.71 -6.16
CA ILE A 207 -1.83 17.70 -6.31
C ILE A 207 -1.90 16.79 -5.08
N ARG A 208 -0.74 16.29 -4.61
CA ARG A 208 -0.71 15.40 -3.44
C ARG A 208 -1.12 16.11 -2.16
N ARG A 209 -0.67 17.35 -1.96
CA ARG A 209 -1.08 18.20 -0.83
C ARG A 209 -2.57 18.45 -0.82
N ALA A 210 -3.13 18.85 -1.96
CA ALA A 210 -4.58 19.01 -2.09
C ALA A 210 -5.31 17.70 -1.77
N SER A 211 -4.82 16.56 -2.26
CA SER A 211 -5.44 15.26 -1.98
C SER A 211 -5.53 14.98 -0.48
N VAL A 212 -4.44 15.16 0.26
CA VAL A 212 -4.39 14.95 1.71
C VAL A 212 -5.25 15.97 2.46
N GLU A 213 -5.21 17.25 2.07
CA GLU A 213 -5.95 18.34 2.75
C GLU A 213 -7.46 18.21 2.60
N PHE A 214 -7.95 17.79 1.43
CA PHE A 214 -9.37 17.55 1.17
C PHE A 214 -9.81 16.12 1.53
N GLY A 215 -8.92 15.32 2.14
CA GLY A 215 -9.24 13.97 2.60
C GLY A 215 -9.55 12.98 1.48
N ILE A 216 -9.01 13.21 0.29
CA ILE A 216 -9.05 12.34 -0.88
C ILE A 216 -7.90 11.31 -0.79
N SER A 217 -8.24 10.05 -1.02
CA SER A 217 -7.29 8.94 -0.96
C SER A 217 -6.16 9.11 -1.98
N LEU A 218 -4.91 8.99 -1.53
CA LEU A 218 -3.71 9.17 -2.34
C LEU A 218 -2.86 7.91 -2.36
N ILE A 219 -2.47 7.46 -3.55
CA ILE A 219 -1.41 6.46 -3.76
C ILE A 219 -0.24 7.12 -4.51
N ASN A 220 0.96 7.03 -3.94
CA ASN A 220 2.18 7.65 -4.49
C ASN A 220 3.26 6.65 -4.92
N ASN A 221 2.96 5.35 -4.92
CA ASN A 221 3.86 4.29 -5.34
C ASN A 221 3.19 3.40 -6.40
N ILE A 222 3.91 3.11 -7.48
CA ILE A 222 3.36 2.34 -8.61
C ILE A 222 2.99 0.91 -8.24
N LYS A 223 3.81 0.22 -7.44
CA LYS A 223 3.55 -1.17 -7.04
C LYS A 223 2.30 -1.25 -6.17
N CYS A 224 2.11 -0.29 -5.27
CA CYS A 224 0.89 -0.17 -4.48
C CYS A 224 -0.33 0.15 -5.35
N ALA A 225 -0.18 1.00 -6.37
CA ALA A 225 -1.27 1.33 -7.29
C ALA A 225 -1.71 0.12 -8.10
N VAL A 226 -0.76 -0.65 -8.66
CA VAL A 226 -1.05 -1.89 -9.39
C VAL A 226 -1.75 -2.91 -8.49
N LEU A 227 -1.20 -3.14 -7.29
CA LEU A 227 -1.78 -4.08 -6.34
C LEU A 227 -3.18 -3.66 -5.87
N LEU A 228 -3.40 -2.35 -5.67
CA LEU A 228 -4.71 -1.81 -5.31
C LEU A 228 -5.76 -2.13 -6.39
N VAL A 229 -5.45 -1.84 -7.66
CA VAL A 229 -6.40 -2.09 -8.75
C VAL A 229 -6.67 -3.59 -8.91
N GLN A 230 -5.63 -4.44 -8.84
CA GLN A 230 -5.81 -5.90 -8.86
C GLN A 230 -6.70 -6.37 -7.70
N ALA A 231 -6.56 -5.77 -6.53
CA ALA A 231 -7.37 -6.11 -5.39
C ALA A 231 -8.82 -5.60 -5.53
N MET A 232 -9.03 -4.42 -6.13
CA MET A 232 -10.37 -3.90 -6.45
C MET A 232 -11.15 -4.82 -7.39
N GLU A 233 -10.47 -5.44 -8.35
CA GLU A 233 -11.09 -6.40 -9.28
C GLU A 233 -11.40 -7.74 -8.60
N LYS A 234 -10.45 -8.29 -7.83
CA LYS A 234 -10.57 -9.63 -7.25
C LYS A 234 -11.43 -9.70 -6.01
N VAL A 235 -11.32 -8.72 -5.11
CA VAL A 235 -11.92 -8.76 -3.78
C VAL A 235 -13.29 -8.09 -3.81
N LYS A 236 -14.33 -8.89 -3.98
CA LYS A 236 -15.72 -8.39 -3.99
C LYS A 236 -16.28 -8.13 -2.59
N LYS A 237 -15.81 -8.88 -1.60
CA LYS A 237 -16.26 -8.81 -0.21
C LYS A 237 -15.06 -9.01 0.71
N LEU A 238 -14.96 -8.17 1.71
CA LEU A 238 -13.97 -8.32 2.78
C LEU A 238 -14.59 -9.12 3.91
N GLU A 239 -13.93 -10.22 4.28
CA GLU A 239 -14.36 -11.03 5.41
C GLU A 239 -13.61 -10.62 6.67
N ILE A 240 -14.33 -10.34 7.75
CA ILE A 240 -13.74 -10.02 9.04
C ILE A 240 -13.80 -11.30 9.88
N CYS A 241 -12.64 -11.81 10.25
CA CYS A 241 -12.51 -12.99 11.10
C CYS A 241 -11.57 -12.73 12.26
N HIS A 242 -11.70 -13.53 13.30
CA HIS A 242 -10.82 -13.49 14.45
C HIS A 242 -9.43 -14.00 14.06
N ILE A 243 -8.36 -13.43 14.61
CA ILE A 243 -6.98 -13.83 14.27
C ILE A 243 -6.71 -15.33 14.49
N GLY A 244 -7.39 -15.92 15.48
CA GLY A 244 -7.32 -17.35 15.75
C GLY A 244 -7.86 -18.25 14.63
N GLU A 245 -8.70 -17.73 13.74
CA GLU A 245 -9.18 -18.47 12.57
C GLU A 245 -8.07 -18.63 11.53
N TYR A 246 -7.26 -17.59 11.29
CA TYR A 246 -6.07 -17.69 10.45
C TYR A 246 -5.07 -18.69 11.01
N TYR A 247 -4.88 -18.64 12.33
CA TYR A 247 -4.04 -19.61 13.01
C TYR A 247 -4.54 -21.03 12.79
N ALA A 248 -5.86 -21.26 12.86
CA ALA A 248 -6.46 -22.57 12.67
C ALA A 248 -6.48 -23.07 11.21
N MET A 249 -6.06 -22.26 10.23
CA MET A 249 -6.03 -22.69 8.83
C MET A 249 -5.11 -23.92 8.65
N PRO A 250 -5.60 -24.98 8.00
CA PRO A 250 -4.83 -26.21 7.82
C PRO A 250 -3.69 -25.96 6.83
N THR A 251 -2.45 -26.07 7.28
CA THR A 251 -1.26 -25.88 6.46
C THR A 251 -1.12 -26.99 5.42
N VAL A 252 -1.36 -26.69 4.14
CA VAL A 252 -1.22 -27.65 3.05
C VAL A 252 0.27 -27.78 2.68
N GLY A 253 1.06 -28.38 3.58
CA GLY A 253 2.53 -28.31 3.47
C GLY A 253 3.38 -29.34 4.20
N TRP A 254 2.85 -30.36 4.88
CA TRP A 254 3.51 -31.67 5.16
C TRP A 254 2.57 -32.57 5.98
N SER A 255 2.47 -33.86 5.64
CA SER A 255 1.81 -34.92 6.46
C SER A 255 2.91 -35.90 6.90
N THR A 256 2.93 -36.51 8.09
CA THR A 256 1.86 -37.12 8.92
C THR A 256 2.22 -37.05 10.42
N GLY A 257 1.24 -36.79 11.29
CA GLY A 257 1.33 -37.11 12.73
C GLY A 257 1.72 -35.98 13.70
N LYS A 258 1.91 -34.75 13.24
CA LYS A 258 2.00 -33.58 14.12
C LYS A 258 0.93 -32.58 13.74
N SER A 259 -0.17 -32.59 14.49
CA SER A 259 -0.88 -31.34 14.74
C SER A 259 0.17 -30.31 15.19
N LEU A 260 -0.02 -29.03 14.87
CA LEU A 260 0.54 -27.92 15.63
C LEU A 260 -0.05 -27.97 17.08
N LEU A 261 0.24 -29.05 17.80
CA LEU A 261 -0.29 -29.41 19.12
C LEU A 261 0.43 -28.63 20.23
N ALA A 262 1.22 -27.61 19.87
CA ALA A 262 1.85 -26.70 20.82
C ALA A 262 1.18 -25.32 20.83
N ARG A 263 -0.15 -25.23 20.66
CA ARG A 263 -0.90 -23.98 20.83
C ARG A 263 -1.59 -23.81 22.19
N LYS A 264 -1.41 -24.76 23.10
CA LYS A 264 -1.72 -24.63 24.53
C LYS A 264 -0.57 -25.16 25.37
N MET A 265 0.55 -24.44 25.44
CA MET A 265 1.40 -24.53 26.64
C MET A 265 1.04 -23.36 27.52
N SER A 266 0.51 -23.70 28.69
CA SER A 266 0.01 -22.81 29.73
C SER A 266 0.88 -21.58 29.93
N ILE A 267 0.22 -20.43 29.96
CA ILE A 267 0.61 -19.34 30.84
C ILE A 267 0.28 -19.83 32.25
N CYS A 268 1.27 -20.44 32.90
CA CYS A 268 1.37 -20.53 34.35
C CYS A 268 2.75 -19.99 34.72
#